data_AF-K7AJU5-F1
#
_entry.id   AF-K7AJU5-F1
#
_cell.length_a   1.000
_cell.length_b   1.000
_cell.length_c   1.000
_cell.angle_alpha   90.00
_cell.angle_beta   90.00
_cell.angle_gamma   90.00
#
_symmetry.space_group_name_H-M   'P 1'
#
loop_
_entity.id
_entity.type
_entity.pdbx_description
1 polymer ?
#
loop_
_entity_poly.entity_id
_entity_poly.type
_entity_poly.pdbx_seq_one_letter_code
_entity_poly.pdbx_strand_id
1 'polypeptide(L)'
;MDWLIGVVLVLVGAVIGFFVAKYVYLDSAKSSKDSQKEQTLKDVLVQQSFSHVAESRKVVAQLEQQCQVLNRNIDSYEKSLELLNIDAQGSNVSFFGEHASPFLQHKEQTVKRVKDSADVQPLDFSNQSSGLFSGTEGTTPEKQSK
;
A
#
# COMPACT_ATOMS: atom_id res chain seq x y z
N MET A 1 39.32 -68.18 42.77
CA MET A 1 39.40 -66.71 42.81
C MET A 1 39.76 -66.12 41.45
N ASP A 2 40.29 -66.91 40.51
CA ASP A 2 40.78 -66.41 39.20
C ASP A 2 39.70 -66.13 38.15
N TRP A 3 38.48 -66.65 38.29
CA TRP A 3 37.41 -66.39 37.31
C TRP A 3 36.90 -64.94 37.34
N LEU A 4 37.03 -64.26 38.49
CA LEU A 4 36.54 -62.90 38.72
C LEU A 4 37.37 -61.87 37.94
N ILE A 5 38.67 -62.12 37.76
CA ILE A 5 39.55 -61.25 36.96
C ILE A 5 39.16 -61.29 35.47
N GLY A 6 38.74 -62.45 34.97
CA GLY A 6 38.27 -62.62 33.59
C GLY A 6 36.99 -61.83 33.34
N VAL A 7 36.04 -61.88 34.28
CA VAL A 7 34.78 -61.12 34.18
C VAL A 7 35.01 -59.61 34.19
N VAL A 8 35.90 -59.13 35.06
CA VAL A 8 36.24 -57.69 35.13
C VAL A 8 36.92 -57.24 33.84
N LEU A 9 37.83 -58.03 33.27
CA LEU A 9 38.54 -57.68 32.04
C LEU A 9 37.58 -57.60 30.84
N VAL A 10 36.60 -58.50 30.75
CA VAL A 10 35.55 -58.45 29.72
C VAL A 10 34.70 -57.18 29.87
N LEU A 11 34.35 -56.80 31.09
CA LEU A 11 33.58 -55.58 31.36
C LEU A 11 34.32 -54.32 30.91
N VAL A 12 35.61 -54.23 31.23
CA VAL A 12 36.46 -53.09 30.82
C VAL A 12 36.62 -53.05 29.30
N GLY A 13 36.86 -54.20 28.67
CA GLY A 13 36.94 -54.31 27.21
C GLY A 13 35.64 -53.91 26.51
N ALA A 14 34.48 -54.28 27.09
CA ALA A 14 33.18 -53.90 26.56
C ALA A 14 32.93 -52.40 26.64
N VAL A 15 33.31 -51.74 27.74
CA VAL A 15 33.16 -50.28 27.89
C VAL A 15 34.05 -49.53 26.90
N ILE A 16 35.31 -49.96 26.73
CA ILE A 16 36.24 -49.35 25.78
C ILE A 16 35.78 -49.57 24.34
N GLY A 17 35.38 -50.80 24.00
CA GLY A 17 34.85 -51.14 22.68
C GLY A 17 33.58 -50.36 22.34
N PHE A 18 32.69 -50.17 23.32
CA PHE A 18 31.48 -49.36 23.16
C PHE A 18 31.81 -47.89 22.87
N PHE A 19 32.80 -47.31 23.54
CA PHE A 19 33.22 -45.93 23.30
C PHE A 19 33.82 -45.73 21.91
N VAL A 20 34.68 -46.63 21.45
CA VAL A 20 35.27 -46.57 20.10
C VAL A 20 34.19 -46.74 19.04
N ALA A 21 33.32 -47.74 19.17
CA ALA A 21 32.22 -47.97 18.24
C ALA A 21 31.26 -46.78 18.22
N LYS A 22 30.95 -46.20 19.38
CA LYS A 22 30.09 -45.02 19.48
C LYS A 22 30.72 -43.80 18.83
N TYR A 23 32.02 -43.59 18.97
CA TYR A 23 32.73 -42.46 18.36
C TYR A 23 32.75 -42.59 16.83
N VAL A 24 33.12 -43.76 16.30
CA VAL A 24 33.16 -44.02 14.84
C VAL A 24 31.76 -43.92 14.22
N TYR A 25 30.73 -44.43 14.91
CA TYR A 25 29.35 -44.31 14.44
C TYR A 25 28.85 -42.87 14.47
N LEU A 26 29.24 -42.06 15.47
CA LEU A 26 28.85 -40.65 15.56
C LEU A 26 29.45 -39.81 14.43
N ASP A 27 30.72 -40.04 14.08
CA ASP A 27 31.36 -39.33 12.97
C ASP A 27 30.79 -39.74 11.61
N SER A 28 30.53 -41.03 11.42
CA SER A 28 29.90 -41.53 10.20
C SER A 28 28.45 -41.01 10.05
N ALA A 29 27.72 -40.89 11.16
CA ALA A 29 26.36 -40.33 11.18
C ALA A 29 26.32 -38.80 11.03
N LYS A 30 27.40 -38.07 11.35
CA LYS A 30 27.51 -36.63 11.09
C LYS A 30 27.75 -36.36 9.60
N SER A 31 28.69 -37.08 8.98
CA SER A 31 29.00 -36.94 7.55
C SER A 31 27.78 -37.20 6.65
N SER A 32 26.99 -38.24 6.96
CA SER A 32 25.76 -38.53 6.21
C SER A 32 24.66 -37.49 6.43
N LYS A 33 24.50 -36.98 7.66
CA LYS A 33 23.55 -35.90 7.96
C LYS A 33 23.92 -34.58 7.29
N ASP A 34 25.21 -34.24 7.19
CA ASP A 34 25.62 -32.99 6.56
C ASP A 34 25.49 -33.05 5.03
N SER A 35 25.78 -34.20 4.41
CA SER A 35 25.50 -34.42 2.97
C SER A 35 24.00 -34.33 2.65
N GLN A 36 23.14 -34.88 3.52
CA GLN A 36 21.69 -34.80 3.34
C GLN A 36 21.17 -33.37 3.51
N LYS A 37 21.71 -32.61 4.48
CA LYS A 37 21.39 -31.18 4.64
C LYS A 37 21.79 -30.37 3.40
N GLU A 38 22.97 -30.62 2.84
CA GLU A 38 23.46 -29.89 1.66
C GLU A 38 22.56 -30.13 0.44
N GLN A 39 22.07 -31.36 0.25
CA GLN A 39 21.10 -31.67 -0.81
C GLN A 39 19.77 -30.94 -0.59
N THR A 40 19.24 -30.94 0.64
CA THR A 40 17.99 -30.21 0.94
C THR A 40 18.13 -28.70 0.76
N LEU A 41 19.30 -28.11 1.07
CA LEU A 41 19.55 -26.69 0.85
C LEU A 41 19.61 -26.34 -0.64
N LYS A 42 20.19 -27.22 -1.46
CA LYS A 42 20.23 -27.04 -2.93
C LYS A 42 18.82 -27.07 -3.52
N ASP A 43 17.98 -28.01 -3.11
CA ASP A 43 16.60 -28.09 -3.58
C ASP A 43 15.76 -26.86 -3.17
N VAL A 44 15.91 -26.39 -1.93
CA VAL A 44 15.24 -25.16 -1.45
C VAL A 44 15.71 -23.93 -2.23
N LEU A 45 16.99 -23.83 -2.55
CA LEU A 45 17.55 -22.71 -3.32
C LEU A 45 17.02 -22.69 -4.75
N VAL A 46 16.94 -23.85 -5.40
CA VAL A 46 16.34 -23.98 -6.73
C VAL A 46 14.88 -23.54 -6.70
N GLN A 47 14.10 -23.99 -5.70
CA GLN A 47 12.70 -23.58 -5.55
C GLN A 47 12.54 -22.07 -5.27
N GLN A 48 13.44 -21.50 -4.48
CA GLN A 48 13.47 -20.05 -4.22
C GLN A 48 13.79 -19.25 -5.50
N SER A 49 14.71 -19.75 -6.33
CA SER A 49 15.10 -19.07 -7.58
C SER A 49 13.94 -18.99 -8.59
N PHE A 50 13.16 -20.08 -8.75
CA PHE A 50 11.98 -20.08 -9.60
C PHE A 50 10.91 -19.12 -9.08
N SER A 51 10.73 -19.05 -7.76
CA SER A 51 9.77 -18.14 -7.13
C SER A 51 10.17 -16.67 -7.35
N HIS A 52 11.46 -16.34 -7.20
CA HIS A 52 11.96 -14.99 -7.40
C HIS A 52 11.86 -14.53 -8.88
N VAL A 53 12.04 -15.44 -9.84
CA VAL A 53 11.82 -15.13 -11.28
C VAL A 53 10.35 -14.83 -11.55
N ALA A 54 9.43 -15.61 -10.98
CA ALA A 54 7.99 -15.37 -11.14
C ALA A 54 7.57 -14.03 -10.50
N GLU A 55 8.12 -13.69 -9.34
CA GLU A 55 7.90 -12.39 -8.70
C GLU A 55 8.47 -11.23 -9.52
N SER A 56 9.69 -11.38 -10.02
CA SER A 56 10.32 -10.37 -10.90
C SER A 56 9.49 -10.13 -12.17
N ARG A 57 8.90 -11.18 -12.75
CA ARG A 57 7.97 -11.07 -13.89
C ARG A 57 6.72 -10.26 -13.55
N LYS A 58 6.17 -10.40 -12.34
CA LYS A 58 5.03 -9.58 -11.89
C LYS A 58 5.40 -8.11 -11.76
N VAL A 59 6.59 -7.81 -11.22
CA VAL A 59 7.08 -6.43 -11.11
C VAL A 59 7.24 -5.78 -12.49
N VAL A 60 7.77 -6.52 -13.47
CA VAL A 60 7.86 -6.02 -14.87
C VAL A 60 6.47 -5.71 -15.43
N ALA A 61 5.49 -6.60 -15.26
CA ALA A 61 4.13 -6.36 -15.74
C ALA A 61 3.48 -5.13 -15.07
N GLN A 62 3.72 -4.92 -13.77
CA GLN A 62 3.24 -3.73 -13.06
C GLN A 62 3.92 -2.45 -13.57
N LEU A 63 5.22 -2.50 -13.86
CA LEU A 63 5.95 -1.36 -14.42
C LEU A 63 5.43 -0.99 -15.81
N GLU A 64 5.14 -1.97 -16.67
CA GLU A 64 4.52 -1.76 -17.98
C GLU A 64 3.15 -1.08 -17.83
N GLN A 65 2.31 -1.56 -16.90
CA GLN A 65 1.02 -0.94 -16.62
C GLN A 65 1.17 0.51 -16.14
N GLN A 66 2.13 0.79 -15.25
CA GLN A 66 2.39 2.15 -14.78
C GLN A 66 2.88 3.06 -15.92
N CYS A 67 3.72 2.54 -16.83
CA CYS A 67 4.17 3.28 -18.00
C CYS A 67 2.99 3.63 -18.93
N GLN A 68 2.06 2.69 -19.15
CA GLN A 68 0.84 2.97 -19.93
C GLN A 68 -0.04 4.03 -19.27
N VAL A 69 -0.19 4.01 -17.95
CA VAL A 69 -0.93 5.04 -17.21
C VAL A 69 -0.24 6.39 -17.35
N LEU A 70 1.08 6.43 -17.25
CA LEU A 70 1.85 7.66 -17.40
C LEU A 70 1.68 8.27 -18.80
N ASN A 71 1.75 7.45 -19.86
CA ASN A 71 1.50 7.93 -21.22
C ASN A 71 0.09 8.52 -21.36
N ARG A 72 -0.95 7.85 -20.84
CA ARG A 72 -2.32 8.39 -20.88
C ARG A 72 -2.45 9.73 -20.16
N ASN A 73 -1.74 9.90 -19.04
CA ASN A 73 -1.72 11.17 -18.32
C ASN A 73 -1.07 12.26 -19.16
N ILE A 74 0.07 11.97 -19.80
CA ILE A 74 0.75 12.91 -20.70
C ILE A 74 -0.17 13.29 -21.87
N ASP A 75 -0.79 12.31 -22.55
CA ASP A 75 -1.74 12.56 -23.65
C ASP A 75 -2.91 13.45 -23.18
N SER A 76 -3.40 13.22 -21.97
CA SER A 76 -4.48 14.04 -21.38
C SER A 76 -4.02 15.46 -21.08
N TYR A 77 -2.79 15.63 -20.58
CA TYR A 77 -2.18 16.94 -20.36
C TYR A 77 -1.97 17.69 -21.69
N GLU A 78 -1.42 17.05 -22.71
CA GLU A 78 -1.24 17.63 -24.04
C GLU A 78 -2.59 18.10 -24.62
N LYS A 79 -3.63 17.27 -24.53
CA LYS A 79 -4.98 17.64 -24.97
C LYS A 79 -5.53 18.85 -24.20
N SER A 80 -5.32 18.91 -22.88
CA SER A 80 -5.76 20.07 -22.09
C SER A 80 -5.03 21.36 -22.47
N LEU A 81 -3.74 21.28 -22.80
CA LEU A 81 -2.97 22.42 -23.29
C LEU A 81 -3.43 22.87 -24.67
N GLU A 82 -3.76 21.92 -25.56
CA GLU A 82 -4.33 22.22 -26.87
C GLU A 82 -5.67 22.96 -26.73
N LEU A 83 -6.56 22.46 -25.86
CA LEU A 83 -7.83 23.13 -25.56
C LEU A 83 -7.63 24.54 -25.02
N LEU A 84 -6.68 24.75 -24.10
CA LEU A 84 -6.35 26.07 -23.56
C LEU A 84 -5.79 27.02 -24.64
N ASN A 85 -4.99 26.51 -25.57
CA ASN A 85 -4.47 27.31 -26.67
C ASN A 85 -5.58 27.70 -27.68
N ILE A 86 -6.53 26.79 -27.93
CA ILE A 86 -7.73 27.08 -28.74
C ILE A 86 -8.61 28.12 -28.02
N ASP A 87 -8.79 27.99 -26.72
CA ASP A 87 -9.52 28.92 -25.84
C ASP A 87 -8.93 30.35 -25.88
N ALA A 88 -7.60 30.46 -25.83
CA ALA A 88 -6.88 31.74 -25.91
C ALA A 88 -6.99 32.43 -27.28
N GLN A 89 -7.15 31.67 -28.36
CA GLN A 89 -7.29 32.20 -29.73
C GLN A 89 -8.74 32.53 -30.11
N GLY A 90 -9.73 31.98 -29.40
CA GLY A 90 -11.15 32.21 -29.65
C GLY A 90 -11.82 32.91 -28.47
N SER A 91 -11.79 34.25 -28.43
CA SER A 91 -12.30 35.12 -27.36
C SER A 91 -13.83 35.10 -27.13
N ASN A 92 -14.51 33.95 -27.22
CA ASN A 92 -15.94 33.76 -26.95
C ASN A 92 -16.19 32.44 -26.21
N VAL A 93 -15.44 32.18 -25.14
CA VAL A 93 -15.64 30.97 -24.34
C VAL A 93 -16.78 31.23 -23.38
N SER A 94 -17.88 30.48 -23.55
CA SER A 94 -18.99 30.47 -22.62
C SER A 94 -18.45 30.05 -21.25
N PHE A 95 -18.51 30.95 -20.26
CA PHE A 95 -18.06 30.74 -18.87
C PHE A 95 -18.65 29.49 -18.19
N PHE A 96 -19.70 28.94 -18.78
CA PHE A 96 -20.35 27.71 -18.40
C PHE A 96 -19.98 26.64 -19.41
N GLY A 97 -19.37 25.54 -18.96
CA GLY A 97 -19.03 24.41 -19.82
C GLY A 97 -20.23 23.94 -20.66
N GLU A 98 -19.98 23.23 -21.76
CA GLU A 98 -20.96 22.90 -22.81
C GLU A 98 -22.34 22.44 -22.30
N HIS A 99 -22.38 21.75 -21.16
CA HIS A 99 -23.60 21.24 -20.54
C HIS A 99 -24.39 22.26 -19.69
N ALA A 100 -23.78 23.34 -19.23
CA ALA A 100 -24.42 24.31 -18.33
C ALA A 100 -25.19 25.41 -19.10
N SER A 101 -24.74 25.76 -20.31
CA SER A 101 -25.44 26.71 -21.19
C SER A 101 -26.91 26.34 -21.48
N PRO A 102 -27.26 25.11 -21.90
CA PRO A 102 -28.67 24.73 -22.12
C PRO A 102 -29.48 24.67 -20.81
N PHE A 103 -28.86 24.33 -19.68
CA PHE A 103 -29.54 24.33 -18.38
C PHE A 103 -29.94 25.74 -17.92
N LEU A 104 -29.10 26.74 -18.19
CA LEU A 104 -29.42 28.14 -17.88
C LEU A 104 -30.52 28.68 -18.80
N GLN A 105 -30.42 28.40 -20.11
CA GLN A 105 -31.43 28.83 -21.08
C GLN A 105 -32.82 28.22 -20.82
N HIS A 106 -32.86 26.96 -20.38
CA HIS A 106 -34.14 26.30 -20.02
C HIS A 106 -34.69 26.76 -18.66
N LYS A 107 -33.84 27.33 -17.79
CA LYS A 107 -34.25 27.92 -16.50
C LYS A 107 -34.63 29.40 -16.60
N GLU A 108 -34.43 30.05 -17.75
CA GLU A 108 -34.92 31.40 -18.05
C GLU A 108 -36.45 31.44 -18.26
N GLN A 109 -37.21 30.67 -17.49
CA GLN A 109 -38.64 30.85 -17.35
C GLN A 109 -38.86 32.13 -16.53
N THR A 110 -38.93 33.26 -17.23
CA THR A 110 -39.40 34.59 -16.79
C THR A 110 -39.72 34.69 -15.30
N VAL A 111 -38.69 34.68 -14.45
CA VAL A 111 -38.88 35.08 -13.06
C VAL A 111 -39.08 36.58 -13.14
N LYS A 112 -40.34 37.03 -13.05
CA LYS A 112 -40.64 38.45 -12.86
C LYS A 112 -39.81 38.88 -11.66
N ARG A 113 -38.77 39.68 -11.90
CA ARG A 113 -37.97 40.30 -10.85
C ARG A 113 -38.94 41.12 -10.00
N VAL A 114 -39.38 40.56 -8.88
CA VAL A 114 -40.06 41.35 -7.86
C VAL A 114 -39.02 42.39 -7.45
N LYS A 115 -39.36 43.66 -7.65
CA LYS A 115 -38.51 44.78 -7.25
C LYS A 115 -38.56 44.80 -5.73
N ASP A 116 -37.72 43.98 -5.12
CA ASP A 116 -37.61 43.91 -3.68
C ASP A 116 -37.20 45.30 -3.19
N SER A 117 -38.03 45.87 -2.33
CA SER A 117 -37.81 47.14 -1.66
C SER A 117 -36.42 47.10 -1.03
N ALA A 118 -35.59 48.10 -1.37
CA ALA A 118 -34.20 48.24 -0.93
C ALA A 118 -34.03 48.54 0.58
N ASP A 119 -34.98 48.08 1.40
CA ASP A 119 -35.07 48.30 2.85
C ASP A 119 -34.93 46.97 3.64
N VAL A 120 -34.34 45.95 3.03
CA VAL A 120 -33.92 44.74 3.74
C VAL A 120 -32.41 44.63 3.58
N GLN A 121 -31.69 44.91 4.66
CA GLN A 121 -30.26 44.63 4.74
C GLN A 121 -30.06 43.12 4.57
N PRO A 122 -29.06 42.67 3.78
CA PRO A 122 -28.82 41.24 3.60
C PRO A 122 -28.53 40.62 4.97
N LEU A 123 -29.12 39.44 5.23
CA LEU A 123 -28.80 38.68 6.43
C LEU A 123 -27.30 38.38 6.45
N ASP A 124 -26.61 38.89 7.47
CA ASP A 124 -25.20 38.62 7.70
C ASP A 124 -25.05 37.20 8.27
N PHE A 125 -24.51 36.31 7.46
CA PHE A 125 -24.24 34.91 7.83
C PHE A 125 -22.86 34.74 8.50
N SER A 126 -22.19 35.81 8.93
CA SER A 126 -20.91 35.75 9.66
C SER A 126 -20.93 34.85 10.90
N ASN A 127 -22.10 34.64 11.52
CA ASN A 127 -22.29 33.72 12.66
C ASN A 127 -22.78 32.31 12.27
N GLN A 128 -23.04 32.05 10.99
CA GLN A 128 -23.48 30.74 10.50
C GLN A 128 -22.29 30.12 9.76
N SER A 129 -21.59 29.18 10.39
CA SER A 129 -20.47 28.47 9.78
C SER A 129 -20.96 27.68 8.56
N SER A 130 -20.90 28.26 7.36
CA SER A 130 -21.21 27.57 6.12
C SER A 130 -20.00 26.72 5.70
N GLY A 131 -19.80 25.59 6.36
CA GLY A 131 -18.73 24.65 6.06
C GLY A 131 -18.94 23.30 6.74
N LEU A 132 -18.18 22.29 6.31
CA LEU A 132 -18.16 20.90 6.84
C LEU A 132 -17.75 20.77 8.33
N PHE A 133 -17.58 21.89 9.02
CA PHE A 133 -17.23 21.95 10.43
C PHE A 133 -18.35 22.68 11.17
N SER A 134 -19.24 21.92 11.82
CA SER A 134 -20.14 22.47 12.82
C SER A 134 -19.31 22.81 14.06
N GLY A 135 -19.16 24.10 14.35
CA GLY A 135 -18.62 24.54 15.63
C GLY A 135 -19.52 24.01 16.75
N THR A 136 -18.95 23.26 17.68
CA THR A 136 -19.66 22.76 18.87
C THR A 136 -20.17 23.94 19.69
N GLU A 137 -21.49 24.10 19.78
CA GLU A 137 -22.11 25.01 20.75
C GLU A 137 -21.75 24.56 22.16
N GLY A 138 -21.11 25.43 22.94
CA GLY A 138 -21.02 25.23 24.38
C GLY A 138 -19.71 25.66 25.01
N THR A 139 -19.45 26.96 25.08
CA THR A 139 -18.84 27.60 26.26
C THR A 139 -19.25 29.05 26.32
N THR A 140 -20.29 29.35 27.09
CA THR A 140 -20.61 30.72 27.53
C THR A 140 -19.52 31.15 28.52
N PRO A 141 -18.70 32.17 28.25
CA PRO A 141 -17.84 32.73 29.28
C PRO A 141 -18.71 33.57 30.22
N GLU A 142 -18.81 33.11 31.46
CA GLU A 142 -19.42 33.82 32.57
C GLU A 142 -18.77 35.20 32.72
N LYS A 143 -19.54 36.28 32.52
CA LYS A 143 -19.11 37.64 32.84
C LYS A 143 -18.98 37.74 34.36
N GLN A 144 -17.75 37.78 34.88
CA GLN A 144 -17.49 38.27 36.23
C GLN A 144 -17.90 39.75 36.32
N SER A 145 -18.89 40.02 37.17
CA SER A 145 -19.29 41.35 37.60
C SER A 145 -18.15 42.02 38.36
N LYS A 146 -17.85 43.27 38.01
CA LYS A 146 -17.24 44.26 38.91
C LYS A 146 -18.33 45.25 39.34
#